data_AF-A0A3D1QSB3-F1
#
_entry.id   AF-A0A3D1QSB3-F1
#
_cell.length_a   1.000
_cell.length_b   1.000
_cell.length_c   1.000
_cell.angle_alpha   90.00
_cell.angle_beta   90.00
_cell.angle_gamma   90.00
#
_symmetry.space_group_name_H-M   'P 1'
#
loop_
_entity.id
_entity.type
_entity.pdbx_description
1 polymer ?
#
loop_
_entity_poly.entity_id
_entity_poly.type
_entity_poly.pdbx_seq_one_letter_code
_entity_poly.pdbx_strand_id
1 'polypeptide(L)'
;AGLEPDFEPLATLATARIRERLDAPALLFPLRREVEKDLEDAAPLRKGIEQMIAPAGSEQDRAALEALLRQLEEYEAFVRAGVLPRAREDQRLPRDLYAHLLVSNGIEASPEELLELGREGLRETEAALQQAAGSIAARRNFPG
;
A
#
# COMPACT_ATOMS: atom_id res chain seq x y z
N ALA A 1 -5.90 -23.73 3.44
CA ALA A 1 -6.35 -23.46 2.06
C ALA A 1 -7.87 -23.65 1.85
N GLY A 2 -8.71 -23.67 2.91
CA GLY A 2 -10.15 -23.88 2.75
C GLY A 2 -10.50 -25.20 2.04
N LEU A 3 -9.78 -26.27 2.38
CA LEU A 3 -9.97 -27.60 1.77
C LEU A 3 -10.92 -28.48 2.57
N GLU A 4 -11.25 -28.07 3.79
CA GLU A 4 -12.21 -28.78 4.63
C GLU A 4 -13.64 -28.54 4.13
N PRO A 5 -14.56 -29.48 4.34
CA PRO A 5 -15.97 -29.28 4.08
C PRO A 5 -16.49 -28.00 4.75
N ASP A 6 -17.37 -27.27 4.07
CA ASP A 6 -17.97 -26.01 4.53
C ASP A 6 -17.04 -24.78 4.61
N PHE A 7 -15.78 -24.91 4.20
CA PHE A 7 -14.86 -23.77 4.09
C PHE A 7 -14.63 -23.39 2.63
N GLU A 8 -14.64 -22.09 2.36
CA GLU A 8 -14.26 -21.54 1.05
C GLU A 8 -12.86 -20.91 1.14
N PRO A 9 -12.00 -21.07 0.12
CA PRO A 9 -10.71 -20.41 0.09
C PRO A 9 -10.84 -18.89 0.21
N LEU A 10 -10.01 -18.28 1.07
CA LEU A 10 -10.01 -16.83 1.28
C LEU A 10 -9.78 -16.04 -0.01
N ALA A 11 -8.91 -16.53 -0.91
CA ALA A 11 -8.65 -15.93 -2.21
C ALA A 11 -9.91 -15.87 -3.10
N THR A 12 -10.76 -16.90 -3.02
CA THR A 12 -12.04 -16.96 -3.73
C THR A 12 -13.02 -15.94 -3.14
N LEU A 13 -13.17 -15.92 -1.82
CA LEU A 13 -14.03 -14.95 -1.12
C LEU A 13 -13.61 -13.51 -1.40
N ALA A 14 -12.30 -13.22 -1.36
CA ALA A 14 -11.75 -11.90 -1.68
C ALA A 14 -12.06 -11.50 -3.13
N THR A 15 -11.86 -12.41 -4.08
CA THR A 15 -12.19 -12.19 -5.50
C THR A 15 -13.68 -11.88 -5.68
N ALA A 16 -14.56 -12.67 -5.06
CA ALA A 16 -16.00 -12.47 -5.13
C ALA A 16 -16.40 -11.09 -4.57
N ARG A 17 -15.87 -10.74 -3.38
CA ARG A 17 -16.16 -9.47 -2.72
C ARG A 17 -15.71 -8.25 -3.55
N ILE A 18 -14.56 -8.35 -4.21
CA ILE A 18 -14.09 -7.31 -5.13
C ILE A 18 -15.04 -7.20 -6.33
N ARG A 19 -15.39 -8.33 -6.95
CA ARG A 19 -16.28 -8.37 -8.13
C ARG A 19 -17.64 -7.73 -7.86
N GLU A 20 -18.22 -7.88 -6.67
CA GLU A 20 -19.48 -7.23 -6.28
C GLU A 20 -19.48 -5.71 -6.44
N ARG A 21 -18.29 -5.08 -6.40
CA ARG A 21 -18.14 -3.62 -6.39
C ARG A 21 -17.35 -3.07 -7.57
N LEU A 22 -16.73 -3.92 -8.40
CA LEU A 22 -15.86 -3.48 -9.50
C LEU A 22 -16.54 -2.50 -10.46
N ASP A 23 -17.84 -2.65 -10.69
CA ASP A 23 -18.59 -1.79 -11.62
C ASP A 23 -19.34 -0.65 -10.91
N ALA A 24 -19.11 -0.45 -9.60
CA ALA A 24 -19.73 0.62 -8.86
C ALA A 24 -19.17 2.00 -9.30
N PRO A 25 -20.01 2.96 -9.76
CA PRO A 25 -19.54 4.21 -10.37
C PRO A 25 -18.72 5.12 -9.44
N ALA A 26 -18.99 5.04 -8.13
CA ALA A 26 -18.33 5.86 -7.11
C ALA A 26 -17.15 5.13 -6.43
N LEU A 27 -16.73 3.97 -6.95
CA LEU A 27 -15.61 3.24 -6.36
C LEU A 27 -14.30 3.96 -6.67
N LEU A 28 -13.63 4.42 -5.62
CA LEU A 28 -12.24 4.88 -5.74
C LEU A 28 -11.32 3.66 -5.76
N PHE A 29 -10.68 3.43 -6.91
CA PHE A 29 -9.72 2.35 -7.08
C PHE A 29 -8.40 2.63 -6.33
N PRO A 30 -7.64 1.58 -5.98
CA PRO A 30 -6.32 1.72 -5.37
C PRO A 30 -5.34 2.43 -6.31
N LEU A 31 -4.23 2.91 -5.75
CA LEU A 31 -3.18 3.58 -6.51
C LEU A 31 -2.42 2.55 -7.36
N ARG A 32 -2.18 2.83 -8.64
CA ARG A 32 -1.55 1.87 -9.56
C ARG A 32 -0.20 1.38 -9.04
N ARG A 33 0.67 2.29 -8.59
CA ARG A 33 2.00 1.94 -8.06
C ARG A 33 1.94 1.00 -6.85
N GLU A 34 0.88 1.06 -6.05
CA GLU A 34 0.69 0.17 -4.90
C GLU A 34 0.32 -1.23 -5.38
N VAL A 35 -0.65 -1.33 -6.28
CA VAL A 35 -1.05 -2.61 -6.89
C VAL A 35 0.10 -3.27 -7.63
N GLU A 36 0.89 -2.50 -8.39
CA GLU A 36 2.08 -3.00 -9.08
C GLU A 36 3.11 -3.54 -8.10
N LYS A 37 3.43 -2.77 -7.06
CA LYS A 37 4.35 -3.19 -6.01
C LYS A 37 3.88 -4.46 -5.30
N ASP A 38 2.60 -4.53 -4.93
CA ASP A 38 2.04 -5.70 -4.25
C ASP A 38 2.11 -6.94 -5.16
N LEU A 39 1.87 -6.79 -6.46
CA LEU A 39 2.01 -7.88 -7.45
C LEU A 39 3.48 -8.29 -7.68
N GLU A 40 4.42 -7.36 -7.60
CA GLU A 40 5.87 -7.64 -7.67
C GLU A 40 6.35 -8.40 -6.43
N ASP A 41 5.91 -7.98 -5.25
CA ASP A 41 6.29 -8.58 -3.97
C ASP A 41 5.62 -9.95 -3.74
N ALA A 42 4.51 -10.25 -4.43
CA ALA A 42 3.72 -11.46 -4.23
C ALA A 42 4.51 -12.75 -4.48
N ALA A 43 5.26 -12.85 -5.58
CA ALA A 43 6.00 -14.07 -5.92
C ALA A 43 7.14 -14.39 -4.91
N PRO A 44 7.98 -13.42 -4.51
CA PRO A 44 8.91 -13.60 -3.40
C PRO A 44 8.23 -14.06 -2.09
N LEU A 45 7.08 -13.47 -1.74
CA LEU A 45 6.34 -13.84 -0.52
C LEU A 45 5.81 -15.27 -0.59
N ARG A 46 5.21 -15.67 -1.71
CA ARG A 46 4.74 -17.06 -1.92
C ARG A 46 5.90 -18.06 -1.77
N LYS A 47 7.05 -17.76 -2.38
CA LYS A 47 8.25 -18.58 -2.25
C LYS A 47 8.73 -18.68 -0.80
N GLY A 48 8.69 -17.58 -0.05
CA GLY A 48 9.03 -17.59 1.38
C GLY A 48 8.11 -18.51 2.19
N ILE A 49 6.80 -18.46 1.94
CA ILE A 49 5.81 -19.34 2.58
C ILE A 49 6.12 -20.81 2.26
N GLU A 50 6.39 -21.12 1.00
CA GLU A 50 6.73 -22.48 0.56
C GLU A 50 7.96 -23.00 1.30
N GLN A 51 9.03 -22.20 1.37
CA GLN A 51 10.28 -22.57 2.04
C GLN A 51 10.14 -22.77 3.55
N MET A 52 9.21 -22.06 4.20
CA MET A 52 8.96 -22.22 5.63
C MET A 52 8.19 -23.49 5.97
N ILE A 53 7.28 -23.93 5.09
CA ILE A 53 6.30 -24.99 5.40
C ILE A 53 6.71 -26.34 4.79
N ALA A 54 7.18 -26.37 3.54
CA ALA A 54 7.47 -27.61 2.83
C ALA A 54 8.49 -28.55 3.51
N PRO A 55 9.57 -28.06 4.17
CA PRO A 55 10.58 -28.93 4.78
C PRO A 55 10.09 -29.73 6.00
N ALA A 56 9.13 -29.19 6.75
CA ALA A 56 8.67 -29.76 8.02
C ALA A 56 7.24 -30.32 7.97
N GLY A 57 6.50 -30.07 6.88
CA GLY A 57 5.10 -30.48 6.74
C GLY A 57 4.91 -31.97 6.45
N SER A 58 3.80 -32.52 6.97
CA SER A 58 3.25 -33.81 6.56
C SER A 58 2.82 -33.80 5.08
N GLU A 59 2.47 -34.97 4.54
CA GLU A 59 1.94 -35.06 3.17
C GLU A 59 0.65 -34.24 2.99
N GLN A 60 -0.21 -34.23 4.01
CA GLN A 60 -1.41 -33.40 4.03
C GLN A 60 -1.09 -31.90 4.07
N ASP A 61 -0.06 -31.50 4.84
CA ASP A 61 0.37 -30.10 4.89
C ASP A 61 0.93 -29.63 3.54
N ARG A 62 1.66 -30.51 2.83
CA ARG A 62 2.18 -30.21 1.49
C ARG A 62 1.05 -30.04 0.47
N ALA A 63 0.04 -30.91 0.50
CA ALA A 63 -1.13 -30.76 -0.36
C ALA A 63 -1.91 -29.47 -0.07
N ALA A 64 -2.06 -29.12 1.21
CA ALA A 64 -2.70 -27.86 1.61
C ALA A 64 -1.87 -26.63 1.21
N LEU A 65 -0.55 -26.71 1.29
CA LEU A 65 0.38 -25.66 0.84
C LEU A 65 0.29 -25.46 -0.66
N GLU A 66 0.34 -26.52 -1.46
CA GLU A 66 0.22 -26.44 -2.91
C GLU A 66 -1.11 -25.78 -3.32
N ALA A 67 -2.22 -26.18 -2.68
CA ALA A 67 -3.51 -25.57 -2.90
C ALA A 67 -3.54 -24.08 -2.54
N LEU A 68 -2.91 -23.70 -1.42
CA LEU A 68 -2.81 -22.29 -1.02
C LEU A 68 -2.02 -21.47 -2.04
N LEU A 69 -0.86 -21.96 -2.47
CA LEU A 69 0.00 -21.25 -3.43
C LEU A 69 -0.74 -21.03 -4.75
N ARG A 70 -1.44 -22.05 -5.26
CA ARG A 70 -2.28 -21.93 -6.46
C ARG A 70 -3.40 -20.91 -6.28
N GLN A 71 -4.09 -20.92 -5.14
CA GLN A 71 -5.16 -19.94 -4.85
C GLN A 71 -4.64 -18.50 -4.86
N LEU A 72 -3.43 -18.27 -4.33
CA LEU A 72 -2.80 -16.94 -4.35
C LEU A 72 -2.42 -16.52 -5.77
N GLU A 73 -1.90 -17.43 -6.59
CA GLU A 73 -1.57 -17.15 -7.99
C GLU A 73 -2.80 -16.81 -8.82
N GLU A 74 -3.90 -17.54 -8.63
CA GLU A 74 -5.18 -17.26 -9.26
C GLU A 74 -5.72 -15.88 -8.84
N TYR A 75 -5.59 -15.52 -7.57
CA TYR A 75 -5.96 -14.20 -7.05
C TYR A 75 -5.11 -13.09 -7.67
N GLU A 76 -3.79 -13.27 -7.74
CA GLU A 76 -2.90 -12.29 -8.37
C GLU A 76 -3.21 -12.10 -9.85
N ALA A 77 -3.52 -13.17 -10.58
CA ALA A 77 -3.95 -13.10 -11.97
C ALA A 77 -5.27 -12.30 -12.10
N PHE A 78 -6.22 -12.52 -11.18
CA PHE A 78 -7.44 -11.71 -11.11
C PHE A 78 -7.14 -10.24 -10.82
N VAL A 79 -6.28 -9.92 -9.85
CA VAL A 79 -5.92 -8.53 -9.53
C VAL A 79 -5.27 -7.85 -10.75
N ARG A 80 -4.35 -8.55 -11.42
CA ARG A 80 -3.66 -8.04 -12.63
C ARG A 80 -4.62 -7.77 -13.79
N ALA A 81 -5.63 -8.61 -13.99
CA ALA A 81 -6.58 -8.45 -15.10
C ALA A 81 -7.79 -7.56 -14.77
N GLY A 82 -8.26 -7.60 -13.52
CA GLY A 82 -9.50 -6.97 -13.08
C GLY A 82 -9.33 -5.64 -12.36
N VAL A 83 -8.29 -5.52 -11.54
CA VAL A 83 -8.10 -4.35 -10.67
C VAL A 83 -7.07 -3.38 -11.25
N LEU A 84 -5.90 -3.90 -11.65
CA LEU A 84 -4.78 -3.07 -12.11
C LEU A 84 -5.15 -2.10 -13.27
N PRO A 85 -5.90 -2.51 -14.32
CA PRO A 85 -6.25 -1.59 -15.41
C PRO A 85 -7.19 -0.45 -15.00
N ARG A 86 -7.85 -0.58 -13.84
CA ARG A 86 -8.76 0.42 -13.27
C ARG A 86 -8.12 1.22 -12.14
N ALA A 87 -6.90 0.87 -11.74
CA ALA A 87 -6.17 1.54 -10.68
C ALA A 87 -5.86 3.00 -11.06
N ARG A 88 -5.90 3.90 -10.07
CA ARG A 88 -5.72 5.33 -10.30
C ARG A 88 -4.23 5.68 -10.41
N GLU A 89 -3.91 6.60 -11.31
CA GLU A 89 -2.57 7.20 -11.44
C GLU A 89 -2.35 8.31 -10.42
N ASP A 90 -3.42 9.07 -10.15
CA ASP A 90 -3.36 10.25 -9.31
C ASP A 90 -3.42 9.85 -7.83
N GLN A 91 -2.38 10.23 -7.09
CA GLN A 91 -2.25 9.99 -5.66
C GLN A 91 -3.21 10.82 -4.80
N ARG A 92 -3.79 11.89 -5.33
CA ARG A 92 -4.73 12.74 -4.59
C ARG A 92 -5.97 11.95 -4.19
N LEU A 93 -6.34 12.06 -2.92
CA LEU A 93 -7.59 11.53 -2.38
C LEU A 93 -8.65 12.63 -2.36
N PRO A 94 -9.95 12.28 -2.49
CA PRO A 94 -11.03 13.18 -2.12
C PRO A 94 -10.81 13.70 -0.70
N ARG A 95 -11.14 14.98 -0.47
CA ARG A 95 -10.87 15.66 0.81
C ARG A 95 -11.38 14.88 2.01
N ASP A 96 -12.62 14.41 1.96
CA ASP A 96 -13.25 13.70 3.07
C ASP A 96 -12.58 12.34 3.34
N LEU A 97 -12.13 11.66 2.29
CA LEU A 97 -11.37 10.42 2.43
C LEU A 97 -9.98 10.67 3.01
N TYR A 98 -9.32 11.75 2.61
CA TYR A 98 -8.02 12.13 3.19
C TYR A 98 -8.16 12.49 4.67
N ALA A 99 -9.17 13.29 5.04
CA ALA A 99 -9.46 13.61 6.44
C ALA A 99 -9.75 12.35 7.26
N HIS A 100 -10.55 11.42 6.73
CA HIS A 100 -10.80 10.14 7.38
C HIS A 100 -9.51 9.32 7.56
N LEU A 101 -8.66 9.27 6.53
CA LEU A 101 -7.38 8.56 6.59
C LEU A 101 -6.47 9.11 7.70
N LEU A 102 -6.42 10.44 7.89
CA LEU A 102 -5.65 11.06 8.97
C LEU A 102 -6.12 10.55 10.34
N VAL A 103 -7.43 10.59 10.59
CA VAL A 103 -8.02 10.12 11.85
C VAL A 103 -7.76 8.62 12.06
N SER A 104 -7.90 7.80 11.01
CA SER A 104 -7.59 6.37 11.10
C SER A 104 -6.12 6.07 11.42
N ASN A 105 -5.22 7.00 11.15
CA ASN A 105 -3.79 6.92 11.50
C ASN A 105 -3.45 7.65 12.81
N GLY A 106 -4.46 8.04 13.61
CA GLY A 106 -4.27 8.71 14.89
C GLY A 106 -3.85 10.18 14.78
N ILE A 107 -4.00 10.79 13.60
CA ILE A 107 -3.76 12.22 13.38
C ILE A 107 -5.10 12.94 13.57
N GLU A 108 -5.21 13.70 14.65
CA GLU A 108 -6.43 14.43 15.00
C GLU A 108 -6.58 15.76 14.23
N ALA A 109 -5.47 16.32 13.75
CA ALA A 109 -5.45 17.57 13.01
C ALA A 109 -6.12 17.43 11.62
N SER A 110 -6.85 18.46 11.21
CA SER A 110 -7.46 18.54 9.88
C SER A 110 -6.39 18.68 8.78
N PRO A 111 -6.73 18.36 7.51
CA PRO A 111 -5.86 18.66 6.38
C PRO A 111 -5.40 20.13 6.31
N GLU A 112 -6.27 21.06 6.67
CA GLU A 112 -5.97 22.50 6.68
C GLU A 112 -5.03 22.88 7.82
N GLU A 113 -5.23 22.32 9.01
CA GLU A 113 -4.35 22.54 10.17
C GLU A 113 -2.94 22.02 9.88
N LEU A 114 -2.82 20.82 9.29
CA LEU A 114 -1.53 20.27 8.86
C LEU A 114 -0.85 21.14 7.80
N LEU A 115 -1.62 21.74 6.89
CA LEU A 115 -1.07 22.63 5.87
C LEU A 115 -0.50 23.91 6.48
N GLU A 116 -1.19 24.51 7.46
CA GLU A 116 -0.70 25.69 8.16
C GLU A 116 0.55 25.38 8.99
N LEU A 117 0.53 24.28 9.76
CA LEU A 117 1.70 23.76 10.48
C LEU A 117 2.91 23.54 9.56
N GLY A 118 2.68 22.91 8.41
CA GLY A 118 3.74 22.65 7.43
C GLY A 118 4.33 23.95 6.84
N ARG A 119 3.50 24.95 6.56
CA ARG A 119 3.95 26.26 6.08
C ARG A 119 4.78 27.00 7.11
N GLU A 120 4.40 26.92 8.38
CA GLU A 120 5.15 27.53 9.48
C GLU A 120 6.52 26.87 9.64
N GLY A 121 6.56 25.55 9.76
CA GLY A 121 7.82 24.80 9.89
C GLY A 121 8.77 25.00 8.71
N LEU A 122 8.23 25.15 7.48
CA LEU A 122 9.04 25.47 6.30
C LEU A 122 9.71 26.84 6.44
N ARG A 123 8.96 27.88 6.82
CA ARG A 123 9.52 29.24 7.03
C ARG A 123 10.61 29.25 8.09
N GLU A 124 10.39 28.54 9.19
CA GLU A 124 11.39 28.41 10.26
C GLU A 124 12.68 27.74 9.74
N THR A 125 12.53 26.65 8.98
CA THR A 125 13.66 25.92 8.40
C THR A 125 14.42 26.78 7.38
N GLU A 126 13.72 27.52 6.52
CA GLU A 126 14.33 28.43 5.55
C GLU A 126 15.13 29.55 6.25
N ALA A 127 14.57 30.15 7.30
CA ALA A 127 15.26 31.18 8.08
C ALA A 127 16.55 30.66 8.73
N ALA A 128 16.49 29.46 9.33
CA ALA A 128 17.66 28.82 9.94
C ALA A 128 18.75 28.50 8.89
N LEU A 129 18.36 28.00 7.71
CA LEU A 129 19.28 27.73 6.61
C LEU A 129 19.96 28.99 6.09
N GLN A 130 19.23 30.09 5.92
CA GLN A 130 19.78 31.38 5.49
C GLN A 130 20.81 31.91 6.50
N GLN A 131 20.50 31.84 7.79
CA GLN A 131 21.42 32.25 8.85
C GLN A 131 22.72 31.42 8.83
N ALA A 132 22.60 30.10 8.68
CA ALA A 132 23.74 29.19 8.60
C ALA A 132 24.59 29.48 7.34
N ALA A 133 23.95 29.71 6.19
CA ALA A 133 24.63 30.04 4.94
C ALA A 133 25.45 31.34 5.07
N GLY A 134 24.85 32.41 5.61
CA GLY A 134 25.56 33.67 5.87
C GLY A 134 26.76 33.50 6.81
N SER A 135 26.59 32.69 7.86
CA SER A 135 27.67 32.39 8.81
C SER A 135 28.83 31.63 8.16
N ILE A 136 28.55 30.72 7.22
CA ILE A 136 29.56 29.98 6.46
C ILE A 136 30.26 30.89 5.45
N ALA A 137 29.51 31.73 4.73
CA ALA A 137 30.06 32.68 3.77
C ALA A 137 31.04 33.66 4.45
N ALA A 138 30.65 34.20 5.61
CA ALA A 138 31.51 35.06 6.43
C ALA A 138 32.79 34.35 6.90
N ARG A 139 32.72 33.06 7.28
CA ARG A 139 33.90 32.28 7.70
C ARG A 139 34.82 31.89 6.55
N ARG A 140 34.30 31.75 5.33
CA ARG A 140 35.03 31.28 4.15
C ARG A 140 35.39 32.39 3.16
N ASN A 141 35.07 33.65 3.48
CA ASN A 141 35.35 34.82 2.65
C ASN A 141 34.69 34.75 1.26
N PHE A 142 33.54 34.09 1.16
CA PHE A 142 32.71 34.11 -0.05
C PHE A 142 31.85 35.37 -0.07
N PRO A 143 31.58 35.96 -1.25
CA PRO A 143 30.59 37.03 -1.34
C PRO A 143 29.23 36.50 -0.87
N GLY A 144 28.58 37.26 0.01
CA GLY A 144 27.27 36.93 0.60
C GLY A 144 26.11 37.16 -0.35
#